data_AF-A0A8C5MFM2-F1
#
_entry.id   AF-A0A8C5MFM2-F1
#
_cell.length_a   1.000
_cell.length_b   1.000
_cell.length_c   1.000
_cell.angle_alpha   90.00
_cell.angle_beta   90.00
_cell.angle_gamma   90.00
#
_symmetry.space_group_name_H-M   'P 1'
#
loop_
_entity.id
_entity.type
_entity.pdbx_description
1 polymer ?
#
loop_
_entity_poly.entity_id
_entity_poly.type
_entity_poly.pdbx_seq_one_letter_code
_entity_poly.pdbx_strand_id
1 'polypeptide(L)'
;MGEDYQPRKWMNVDYTMTSVFHVARRDRVVGSRGPHDRSRKQHIIAQVCFQLYYDRQLKGCDEMDDVPFALLSHSGGSCGFPENFEEIVNQEFQIVYLDEFQNNKNKYSSKIQALLLWWHLPVVDKELLDSLPNLKVIGSSGAGIDHLDLKLISSYGIKLTNTPHVGDDATADMAMTLMLASAKQIIEAHRISCSPETKHFDLNWVTDDITEATLGIVGMGSIGYSIAMRAKAFRMKILYHNRTRRLPEEEAAVGAVYCSKIDDLLQQADFVMLVVKLTPETHKLISKRELQLMKPTAILINISRGQVVDQDALVEALKNGTIKAAALDVTFPEPLPRDHPLLTMKNILLTPHIGSGTDKTRRRVAQKLVSNSSSIIKGFPVADIVTAT
;
A
#
# COMPACT_ATOMS: atom_id res chain seq x y z
N MET A 1 -4.46 56.61 19.80
CA MET A 1 -4.20 55.57 20.80
C MET A 1 -3.68 54.36 20.03
N GLY A 2 -2.35 54.27 19.90
CA GLY A 2 -1.69 53.08 19.39
C GLY A 2 -1.19 52.28 20.58
N GLU A 3 -1.39 50.97 20.55
CA GLU A 3 -0.76 50.05 21.51
C GLU A 3 0.32 49.24 20.79
N ASP A 4 1.56 49.48 21.24
CA ASP A 4 2.76 48.72 20.93
C ASP A 4 2.67 47.30 21.48
N TYR A 5 2.92 46.30 20.62
CA TYR A 5 3.18 44.93 21.05
C TYR A 5 4.68 44.63 20.88
N GLN A 6 5.42 44.59 21.99
CA GLN A 6 6.82 44.17 22.06
C GLN A 6 6.89 42.65 22.36
N PRO A 7 7.60 41.82 21.58
CA PRO A 7 7.76 40.41 21.91
C PRO A 7 8.79 40.20 23.03
N ARG A 8 8.43 39.33 23.99
CA ARG A 8 9.28 38.94 25.12
C ARG A 8 10.54 38.21 24.65
N LYS A 9 11.71 38.66 25.13
CA LYS A 9 12.98 37.90 25.08
C LYS A 9 12.81 36.57 25.81
N TRP A 10 12.94 35.47 25.08
CA TRP A 10 13.15 34.15 25.68
C TRP A 10 14.62 34.05 26.11
N MET A 11 14.84 33.59 27.34
CA MET A 11 16.16 33.36 27.93
C MET A 11 16.95 32.37 27.06
N ASN A 12 18.16 32.78 26.65
CA ASN A 12 19.18 31.85 26.19
C ASN A 12 19.51 30.90 27.33
N VAL A 13 19.21 29.62 27.16
CA VAL A 13 19.75 28.55 28.01
C VAL A 13 20.84 27.88 27.20
N ASP A 14 22.10 28.24 27.47
CA ASP A 14 23.28 27.60 26.90
C ASP A 14 23.37 26.15 27.38
N TYR A 15 22.96 25.20 26.53
CA TYR A 15 23.26 23.79 26.72
C TYR A 15 24.57 23.47 25.99
N THR A 16 25.68 23.58 26.70
CA THR A 16 26.96 23.06 26.23
C THR A 16 26.97 21.52 26.28
N MET A 17 27.67 20.89 25.32
CA MET A 17 27.77 19.43 25.09
C MET A 17 28.10 18.58 26.32
N THR A 18 28.59 19.19 27.40
CA THR A 18 28.98 18.52 28.65
C THR A 18 27.78 17.95 29.43
N SER A 19 26.57 18.48 29.21
CA SER A 19 25.36 18.08 29.95
C SER A 19 24.76 16.72 29.50
N VAL A 20 24.96 16.34 28.23
CA VAL A 20 24.39 15.10 27.66
C VAL A 20 25.14 13.84 28.15
N PHE A 21 26.43 13.94 28.44
CA PHE A 21 27.23 12.81 28.94
C PHE A 21 26.99 12.49 30.42
N HIS A 22 26.49 13.44 31.22
CA HIS A 22 26.28 13.21 32.65
C HIS A 22 25.00 12.43 32.96
N VAL A 23 24.00 12.48 32.07
CA VAL A 23 22.75 11.71 32.23
C VAL A 23 22.96 10.24 31.87
N ALA A 24 23.79 9.96 30.84
CA ALA A 24 24.05 8.59 30.38
C ALA A 24 24.89 7.71 31.36
N ARG A 25 25.52 8.30 32.40
CA ARG A 25 26.29 7.54 33.40
C ARG A 25 25.49 7.14 34.66
N ARG A 26 24.28 7.68 34.88
CA ARG A 26 23.47 7.33 36.07
C ARG A 26 22.55 6.12 35.89
N ASP A 27 22.30 5.68 34.65
CA ASP A 27 21.34 4.59 34.38
C ASP A 27 21.95 3.17 34.38
N ARG A 28 23.17 2.98 34.93
CA ARG A 28 23.76 1.64 35.09
C ARG A 28 23.43 0.93 36.40
N VAL A 29 22.58 1.50 37.25
CA VAL A 29 22.14 0.85 38.48
C VAL A 29 20.62 1.00 38.59
N VAL A 30 19.96 -0.13 38.88
CA VAL A 30 18.51 -0.33 39.10
C VAL A 30 17.70 -0.68 37.84
N GLY A 31 17.37 -1.97 37.75
CA GLY A 31 16.48 -2.53 36.74
C GLY A 31 14.99 -2.28 37.05
N SER A 32 14.24 -1.90 36.03
CA SER A 32 12.83 -2.27 35.79
C SER A 32 12.40 -1.69 34.43
N ARG A 33 12.01 -2.54 33.48
CA ARG A 33 11.58 -2.12 32.13
C ARG A 33 10.05 -2.05 32.09
N GLY A 34 9.51 -0.84 32.11
CA GLY A 34 8.09 -0.55 31.84
C GLY A 34 7.85 0.09 30.46
N PRO A 35 6.58 0.25 30.02
CA PRO A 35 6.21 0.70 28.67
C PRO A 35 6.66 2.12 28.30
N HIS A 36 7.08 2.92 29.29
CA HIS A 36 7.53 4.31 29.11
C HIS A 36 8.94 4.46 28.48
N ASP A 37 9.74 3.39 28.40
CA ASP A 37 11.12 3.45 27.82
C ASP A 37 11.12 3.48 26.28
N ARG A 38 10.09 2.92 25.62
CA ARG A 38 10.00 2.93 24.14
C ARG A 38 9.61 4.30 23.58
N SER A 39 8.69 5.02 24.25
CA SER A 39 8.27 6.35 23.79
C SER A 39 9.39 7.39 23.96
N ARG A 40 10.19 7.30 25.03
CA ARG A 40 11.37 8.15 25.23
C ARG A 40 12.44 7.93 24.16
N LYS A 41 12.73 6.68 23.80
CA LYS A 41 13.70 6.38 22.72
C LYS A 41 13.22 6.88 21.35
N GLN A 42 11.93 6.72 21.04
CA GLN A 42 11.34 7.27 19.82
C GLN A 42 11.35 8.81 19.81
N HIS A 43 11.13 9.45 20.97
CA HIS A 43 11.18 10.91 21.09
C HIS A 43 12.60 11.45 20.92
N ILE A 44 13.61 10.76 21.46
CA ILE A 44 15.03 11.12 21.29
C ILE A 44 15.46 10.94 19.83
N ILE A 45 15.05 9.85 19.16
CA ILE A 45 15.33 9.65 17.73
C ILE A 45 14.68 10.77 16.90
N ALA A 46 13.42 11.12 17.19
CA ALA A 46 12.73 12.20 16.51
C ALA A 46 13.40 13.57 16.74
N GLN A 47 13.89 13.85 17.95
CA GLN A 47 14.62 15.09 18.26
C GLN A 47 15.98 15.15 17.56
N VAL A 48 16.72 14.02 17.49
CA VAL A 48 17.99 13.96 16.76
C VAL A 48 17.76 14.15 15.26
N CYS A 49 16.74 13.51 14.69
CA CYS A 49 16.36 13.72 13.29
C CYS A 49 15.94 15.17 13.01
N PHE A 50 15.19 15.80 13.93
CA PHE A 50 14.78 17.20 13.81
C PHE A 50 15.96 18.16 13.90
N GLN A 51 16.92 17.91 14.80
CA GLN A 51 18.12 18.72 14.92
C GLN A 51 19.02 18.59 13.67
N LEU A 52 19.20 17.37 13.15
CA LEU A 52 19.95 17.14 11.91
C LEU A 52 19.28 17.81 10.70
N TYR A 53 17.95 17.84 10.67
CA TYR A 53 17.17 18.57 9.66
C TYR A 53 17.37 20.10 9.79
N TYR A 54 17.33 20.63 11.02
CA TYR A 54 17.51 22.06 11.30
C TYR A 54 18.94 22.53 10.99
N ASP A 55 19.94 21.72 11.33
CA ASP A 55 21.35 22.01 11.03
C ASP A 55 21.64 21.98 9.50
N ARG A 56 20.87 21.21 8.73
CA ARG A 56 20.91 21.21 7.25
C ARG A 56 20.35 22.49 6.64
N GLN A 57 19.30 23.07 7.25
CA GLN A 57 18.69 24.33 6.78
C GLN A 57 19.57 25.56 7.05
N LEU A 58 20.49 25.47 8.04
CA LEU A 58 21.43 26.54 8.39
C LEU A 58 22.74 26.52 7.58
N LYS A 59 23.06 25.40 6.93
CA LYS A 59 24.19 25.32 6.00
C LYS A 59 23.76 25.83 4.62
N GLY A 60 24.19 27.04 4.29
CA GLY A 60 23.95 27.70 3.00
C GLY A 60 24.46 26.92 1.79
N CYS A 61 23.94 27.32 0.62
CA CYS A 61 23.92 26.68 -0.70
C CYS A 61 25.25 26.29 -1.40
N ASP A 62 26.30 25.84 -0.71
CA ASP A 62 27.60 25.52 -1.35
C ASP A 62 27.95 24.00 -1.46
N GLU A 63 27.05 23.07 -1.10
CA GLU A 63 27.27 21.61 -1.20
C GLU A 63 26.23 20.88 -2.10
N MET A 64 25.97 21.38 -3.32
CA MET A 64 25.11 20.64 -4.29
C MET A 64 25.80 19.44 -4.96
N ASP A 65 27.13 19.32 -4.86
CA ASP A 65 27.89 18.23 -5.51
C ASP A 65 27.83 16.88 -4.77
N ASP A 66 27.27 16.82 -3.56
CA ASP A 66 27.29 15.62 -2.69
C ASP A 66 25.91 14.92 -2.55
N VAL A 67 24.88 15.42 -3.24
CA VAL A 67 23.52 14.82 -3.22
C VAL A 67 23.47 13.64 -4.21
N PRO A 68 23.12 12.42 -3.78
CA PRO A 68 23.10 11.24 -4.66
C PRO A 68 22.03 11.35 -5.75
N PHE A 69 22.23 10.66 -6.88
CA PHE A 69 21.24 10.60 -7.94
C PHE A 69 20.26 9.43 -7.72
N ALA A 70 18.98 9.68 -7.99
CA ALA A 70 17.92 8.69 -8.03
C ALA A 70 17.38 8.55 -9.46
N LEU A 71 17.27 7.31 -9.93
CA LEU A 71 16.63 7.00 -11.21
C LEU A 71 15.14 6.75 -11.00
N LEU A 72 14.31 7.37 -11.84
CA LEU A 72 12.87 7.15 -11.94
C LEU A 72 12.50 6.85 -13.40
N SER A 73 11.30 6.32 -13.64
CA SER A 73 10.83 5.99 -15.00
C SER A 73 10.67 7.26 -15.86
N HIS A 74 9.69 8.09 -15.56
CA HIS A 74 9.42 9.38 -16.18
C HIS A 74 8.58 10.25 -15.23
N SER A 75 8.50 11.55 -15.50
CA SER A 75 7.64 12.48 -14.78
C SER A 75 6.19 12.39 -15.29
N GLY A 76 5.23 12.47 -14.37
CA GLY A 76 3.82 12.67 -14.68
C GLY A 76 3.18 11.60 -15.58
N GLY A 77 2.12 12.00 -16.29
CA GLY A 77 1.35 11.10 -17.14
C GLY A 77 0.64 9.97 -16.38
N SER A 78 0.21 8.93 -17.11
CA SER A 78 -0.57 7.83 -16.54
C SER A 78 0.25 6.81 -15.74
N CYS A 79 1.57 6.71 -15.99
CA CYS A 79 2.44 5.67 -15.44
C CYS A 79 3.72 6.20 -14.77
N GLY A 80 3.90 7.52 -14.71
CA GLY A 80 5.11 8.15 -14.19
C GLY A 80 5.03 8.49 -12.72
N PHE A 81 6.14 8.99 -12.19
CA PHE A 81 6.17 9.53 -10.84
C PHE A 81 5.37 10.84 -10.80
N PRO A 82 4.46 11.06 -9.83
CA PRO A 82 3.63 12.25 -9.81
C PRO A 82 4.45 13.52 -9.59
N GLU A 83 4.29 14.51 -10.48
CA GLU A 83 4.99 15.81 -10.45
C GLU A 83 4.86 16.50 -9.08
N ASN A 84 3.67 16.45 -8.49
CA ASN A 84 3.37 17.06 -7.20
C ASN A 84 4.09 16.39 -6.01
N PHE A 85 4.80 15.30 -6.22
CA PHE A 85 5.64 14.63 -5.21
C PHE A 85 7.13 14.73 -5.50
N GLU A 86 7.56 15.32 -6.62
CA GLU A 86 8.99 15.45 -6.96
C GLU A 86 9.75 16.27 -5.92
N GLU A 87 9.09 17.26 -5.29
CA GLU A 87 9.63 18.03 -4.18
C GLU A 87 10.16 17.13 -3.04
N ILE A 88 9.54 15.96 -2.85
CA ILE A 88 9.90 15.01 -1.79
C ILE A 88 11.19 14.29 -2.15
N VAL A 89 11.36 13.93 -3.43
CA VAL A 89 12.57 13.27 -3.92
C VAL A 89 13.73 14.25 -3.94
N ASN A 90 13.50 15.48 -4.40
CA ASN A 90 14.51 16.54 -4.51
C ASN A 90 15.08 17.01 -3.15
N GLN A 91 14.44 16.65 -2.03
CA GLN A 91 15.00 16.88 -0.69
C GLN A 91 16.23 16.01 -0.37
N GLU A 92 16.36 14.85 -1.02
CA GLU A 92 17.39 13.86 -0.71
C GLU A 92 18.16 13.35 -1.94
N PHE A 93 17.65 13.59 -3.15
CA PHE A 93 18.19 13.08 -4.40
C PHE A 93 18.13 14.09 -5.54
N GLN A 94 19.09 14.02 -6.47
CA GLN A 94 18.92 14.57 -7.80
C GLN A 94 18.19 13.56 -8.69
N ILE A 95 17.05 13.96 -9.27
CA ILE A 95 16.26 13.08 -10.14
C ILE A 95 16.93 12.94 -11.51
N VAL A 96 17.00 11.70 -12.01
CA VAL A 96 17.26 11.39 -13.42
C VAL A 96 16.12 10.51 -13.91
N TYR A 97 15.52 10.86 -15.05
CA TYR A 97 14.50 10.03 -15.68
C TYR A 97 15.13 9.02 -16.66
N LEU A 98 14.43 7.92 -16.93
CA LEU A 98 14.97 6.81 -17.72
C LEU A 98 15.38 7.24 -19.13
N ASP A 99 14.58 8.07 -19.79
CA ASP A 99 14.90 8.59 -21.13
C ASP A 99 16.17 9.45 -21.11
N GLU A 100 16.33 10.29 -20.08
CA GLU A 100 17.54 11.10 -19.92
C GLU A 100 18.76 10.22 -19.64
N PHE A 101 18.61 9.21 -18.77
CA PHE A 101 19.64 8.24 -18.45
C PHE A 101 20.10 7.47 -19.69
N GLN A 102 19.17 6.98 -20.50
CA GLN A 102 19.47 6.23 -21.72
C GLN A 102 20.27 7.06 -22.73
N ASN A 103 19.93 8.34 -22.88
CA ASN A 103 20.64 9.26 -23.77
C ASN A 103 22.00 9.73 -23.22
N ASN A 104 22.24 9.57 -21.91
CA ASN A 104 23.42 10.11 -21.22
C ASN A 104 24.07 9.09 -20.27
N LYS A 105 24.11 7.80 -20.63
CA LYS A 105 24.62 6.72 -19.76
C LYS A 105 26.00 7.02 -19.19
N ASN A 106 26.93 7.52 -20.01
CA ASN A 106 28.30 7.88 -19.58
C ASN A 106 28.32 8.95 -18.47
N LYS A 107 27.32 9.83 -18.42
CA LYS A 107 27.20 10.90 -17.43
C LYS A 107 26.67 10.39 -16.08
N TYR A 108 25.71 9.46 -16.11
CA TYR A 108 24.89 9.11 -14.95
C TYR A 108 25.12 7.70 -14.38
N SER A 109 25.62 6.75 -15.17
CA SER A 109 25.76 5.33 -14.79
C SER A 109 26.47 5.14 -13.44
N SER A 110 27.60 5.81 -13.23
CA SER A 110 28.36 5.73 -11.97
C SER A 110 27.84 6.64 -10.85
N LYS A 111 26.84 7.49 -11.12
CA LYS A 111 26.32 8.48 -10.15
C LYS A 111 25.02 8.06 -9.46
N ILE A 112 24.22 7.22 -10.13
CA ILE A 112 22.94 6.74 -9.61
C ILE A 112 23.19 5.76 -8.45
N GLN A 113 22.61 6.06 -7.29
CA GLN A 113 22.72 5.22 -6.09
C GLN A 113 21.36 4.66 -5.63
N ALA A 114 20.25 5.25 -6.08
CA ALA A 114 18.90 4.79 -5.80
C ALA A 114 18.10 4.59 -7.10
N LEU A 115 17.28 3.55 -7.13
CA LEU A 115 16.25 3.35 -8.13
C LEU A 115 14.89 3.38 -7.43
N LEU A 116 14.06 4.37 -7.74
CA LEU A 116 12.76 4.58 -7.09
C LEU A 116 11.64 4.15 -8.03
N LEU A 117 11.07 2.97 -7.77
CA LEU A 117 10.01 2.40 -8.59
C LEU A 117 8.67 3.00 -8.20
N TRP A 118 8.03 3.66 -9.17
CA TRP A 118 6.62 4.00 -9.07
C TRP A 118 5.81 2.95 -9.82
N TRP A 119 4.86 2.32 -9.14
CA TRP A 119 4.16 1.14 -9.66
C TRP A 119 5.10 -0.04 -9.93
N HIS A 120 5.36 -0.34 -11.22
CA HIS A 120 6.23 -1.41 -11.69
C HIS A 120 7.34 -0.89 -12.61
N LEU A 121 7.53 0.43 -12.66
CA LEU A 121 8.45 1.08 -13.59
C LEU A 121 9.58 1.83 -12.87
N PRO A 122 10.79 1.84 -13.47
CA PRO A 122 11.19 1.05 -14.65
C PRO A 122 11.25 -0.45 -14.36
N VAL A 123 11.21 -1.27 -15.42
CA VAL A 123 11.39 -2.73 -15.29
C VAL A 123 12.80 -3.01 -14.78
N VAL A 124 12.90 -3.79 -13.71
CA VAL A 124 14.19 -4.17 -13.11
C VAL A 124 14.66 -5.48 -13.73
N ASP A 125 15.43 -5.37 -14.80
CA ASP A 125 16.06 -6.50 -15.48
C ASP A 125 17.59 -6.44 -15.39
N LYS A 126 18.24 -7.47 -15.93
CA LYS A 126 19.70 -7.58 -15.91
C LYS A 126 20.38 -6.41 -16.63
N GLU A 127 19.81 -5.95 -17.75
CA GLU A 127 20.40 -4.86 -18.54
C GLU A 127 20.41 -3.55 -17.75
N LEU A 128 19.30 -3.22 -17.07
CA LEU A 128 19.23 -2.04 -16.23
C LEU A 128 20.23 -2.13 -15.07
N LEU A 129 20.30 -3.27 -14.38
CA LEU A 129 21.22 -3.46 -13.25
C LEU A 129 22.69 -3.39 -13.68
N ASP A 130 23.05 -4.01 -14.81
CA ASP A 130 24.42 -3.93 -15.38
C ASP A 130 24.82 -2.48 -15.73
N SER A 131 23.85 -1.63 -16.04
CA SER A 131 24.08 -0.22 -16.37
C SER A 131 24.26 0.72 -15.17
N LEU A 132 24.09 0.22 -13.93
CA LEU A 132 24.09 1.02 -12.69
C LEU A 132 25.09 0.46 -11.65
N PRO A 133 26.41 0.53 -11.90
CA PRO A 133 27.43 -0.13 -11.08
C PRO A 133 27.51 0.34 -9.62
N ASN A 134 26.98 1.54 -9.31
CA ASN A 134 26.98 2.12 -7.96
C ASN A 134 25.60 2.12 -7.30
N LEU A 135 24.61 1.39 -7.87
CA LEU A 135 23.28 1.25 -7.30
C LEU A 135 23.36 0.55 -5.94
N LYS A 136 22.83 1.19 -4.90
CA LYS A 136 22.83 0.66 -3.52
C LYS A 136 21.45 0.17 -3.08
N VAL A 137 20.39 0.79 -3.61
CA VAL A 137 19.02 0.53 -3.18
C VAL A 137 18.03 0.63 -4.33
N ILE A 138 17.09 -0.33 -4.34
CA ILE A 138 15.84 -0.24 -5.08
C ILE A 138 14.73 -0.01 -4.05
N GLY A 139 13.94 1.04 -4.25
CA GLY A 139 12.75 1.31 -3.47
C GLY A 139 11.51 1.03 -4.31
N SER A 140 10.63 0.14 -3.84
CA SER A 140 9.35 -0.16 -4.48
C SER A 140 8.23 0.62 -3.82
N SER A 141 7.46 1.39 -4.59
CA SER A 141 6.22 1.96 -4.10
C SER A 141 5.16 0.86 -3.88
N GLY A 142 4.53 0.86 -2.70
CA GLY A 142 3.54 -0.15 -2.32
C GLY A 142 4.11 -1.31 -1.50
N ALA A 143 3.22 -2.21 -1.04
CA ALA A 143 3.60 -3.34 -0.20
C ALA A 143 3.95 -4.61 -0.99
N GLY A 144 3.38 -4.78 -2.19
CA GLY A 144 3.61 -5.96 -3.03
C GLY A 144 4.88 -5.84 -3.86
N ILE A 145 5.57 -6.96 -4.01
CA ILE A 145 6.89 -7.10 -4.65
C ILE A 145 6.90 -8.26 -5.66
N ASP A 146 5.72 -8.78 -5.99
CA ASP A 146 5.46 -9.94 -6.84
C ASP A 146 5.95 -9.76 -8.29
N HIS A 147 6.20 -8.53 -8.72
CA HIS A 147 6.71 -8.17 -10.04
C HIS A 147 8.26 -8.09 -10.10
N LEU A 148 8.96 -8.31 -8.98
CA LEU A 148 10.42 -8.17 -8.89
C LEU A 148 11.11 -9.55 -8.79
N ASP A 149 12.19 -9.73 -9.55
CA ASP A 149 13.08 -10.88 -9.36
C ASP A 149 14.02 -10.62 -8.19
N LEU A 150 13.62 -11.10 -7.01
CA LEU A 150 14.38 -10.94 -5.77
C LEU A 150 15.74 -11.64 -5.82
N LYS A 151 15.87 -12.74 -6.57
CA LYS A 151 17.13 -13.48 -6.70
C LYS A 151 18.11 -12.70 -7.56
N LEU A 152 17.64 -12.12 -8.67
CA LEU A 152 18.42 -11.24 -9.52
C LEU A 152 18.87 -10.00 -8.75
N ILE A 153 17.97 -9.28 -8.08
CA ILE A 153 18.33 -8.08 -7.31
C ILE A 153 19.38 -8.42 -6.24
N SER A 154 19.18 -9.55 -5.53
CA SER A 154 20.12 -9.99 -4.50
C SER A 154 21.49 -10.38 -5.06
N SER A 155 21.60 -10.89 -6.29
CA SER A 155 22.90 -11.27 -6.87
C SER A 155 23.81 -10.09 -7.16
N TYR A 156 23.25 -8.87 -7.25
CA TYR A 156 24.00 -7.62 -7.38
C TYR A 156 24.36 -7.00 -6.02
N GLY A 157 23.96 -7.61 -4.90
CA GLY A 157 24.17 -7.06 -3.56
C GLY A 157 23.35 -5.80 -3.26
N ILE A 158 22.33 -5.52 -4.07
CA ILE A 158 21.49 -4.33 -3.95
C ILE A 158 20.40 -4.58 -2.89
N LYS A 159 20.19 -3.60 -2.00
CA LYS A 159 19.10 -3.68 -1.02
C LYS A 159 17.77 -3.35 -1.68
N LEU A 160 16.73 -4.10 -1.34
CA LEU A 160 15.35 -3.80 -1.76
C LEU A 160 14.55 -3.31 -0.56
N THR A 161 13.77 -2.25 -0.75
CA THR A 161 12.79 -1.77 0.22
C THR A 161 11.42 -1.62 -0.42
N ASN A 162 10.38 -1.69 0.40
CA ASN A 162 9.00 -1.40 -0.01
C ASN A 162 8.32 -0.49 1.03
N THR A 163 7.03 -0.20 0.85
CA THR A 163 6.26 0.65 1.77
C THR A 163 5.10 -0.10 2.42
N PRO A 164 5.36 -1.11 3.27
CA PRO A 164 4.31 -1.85 3.95
C PRO A 164 3.59 -0.92 4.93
N HIS A 165 2.33 -1.24 5.19
CA HIS A 165 1.45 -0.53 6.14
C HIS A 165 0.99 0.88 5.75
N VAL A 166 1.65 1.54 4.79
CA VAL A 166 1.32 2.92 4.41
C VAL A 166 -0.05 3.01 3.74
N GLY A 167 -0.39 2.01 2.92
CA GLY A 167 -1.63 1.96 2.15
C GLY A 167 -2.77 1.21 2.83
N ASP A 168 -2.60 0.75 4.07
CA ASP A 168 -3.52 -0.23 4.65
C ASP A 168 -4.95 0.29 4.77
N ASP A 169 -5.11 1.50 5.32
CA ASP A 169 -6.42 2.12 5.48
C ASP A 169 -7.06 2.52 4.15
N ALA A 170 -6.30 3.10 3.22
CA ALA A 170 -6.84 3.47 1.91
C ALA A 170 -7.33 2.23 1.14
N THR A 171 -6.57 1.14 1.21
CA THR A 171 -6.92 -0.12 0.55
C THR A 171 -8.13 -0.77 1.23
N ALA A 172 -8.23 -0.70 2.57
CA ALA A 172 -9.39 -1.15 3.30
C ALA A 172 -10.65 -0.32 2.98
N ASP A 173 -10.52 0.99 2.85
CA ASP A 173 -11.59 1.89 2.42
C ASP A 173 -12.09 1.49 1.03
N MET A 174 -11.17 1.26 0.08
CA MET A 174 -11.51 0.80 -1.26
C MET A 174 -12.26 -0.53 -1.24
N ALA A 175 -11.83 -1.50 -0.44
CA ALA A 175 -12.49 -2.79 -0.33
C ALA A 175 -13.95 -2.65 0.15
N MET A 176 -14.18 -1.81 1.15
CA MET A 176 -15.52 -1.50 1.63
C MET A 176 -16.33 -0.73 0.58
N THR A 177 -15.73 0.21 -0.14
CA THR A 177 -16.38 0.94 -1.24
C THR A 177 -16.86 -0.01 -2.33
N LEU A 178 -15.99 -0.94 -2.79
CA LEU A 178 -16.34 -1.94 -3.81
C LEU A 178 -17.49 -2.83 -3.34
N MET A 179 -17.44 -3.31 -2.10
CA MET A 179 -18.49 -4.15 -1.51
C MET A 179 -19.82 -3.40 -1.46
N LEU A 180 -19.85 -2.19 -0.89
CA LEU A 180 -21.06 -1.39 -0.74
C LEU A 180 -21.64 -0.97 -2.10
N ALA A 181 -20.79 -0.51 -3.03
CA ALA A 181 -21.22 -0.10 -4.35
C ALA A 181 -21.83 -1.25 -5.15
N SER A 182 -21.27 -2.46 -4.99
CA SER A 182 -21.78 -3.66 -5.67
C SER A 182 -23.07 -4.18 -5.04
N ALA A 183 -23.13 -4.26 -3.71
CA ALA A 183 -24.31 -4.67 -2.95
C ALA A 183 -25.52 -3.77 -3.22
N LYS A 184 -25.29 -2.45 -3.24
CA LYS A 184 -26.33 -1.43 -3.49
C LYS A 184 -26.48 -1.06 -4.97
N GLN A 185 -25.72 -1.72 -5.85
CA GLN A 185 -25.74 -1.52 -7.31
C GLN A 185 -25.66 -0.04 -7.72
N ILE A 186 -24.81 0.73 -7.03
CA ILE A 186 -24.76 2.20 -7.11
C ILE A 186 -24.47 2.69 -8.54
N ILE A 187 -23.62 1.99 -9.28
CA ILE A 187 -23.26 2.39 -10.65
C ILE A 187 -24.47 2.27 -11.59
N GLU A 188 -25.19 1.16 -11.52
CA GLU A 188 -26.37 0.94 -12.35
C GLU A 188 -27.53 1.85 -11.92
N ALA A 189 -27.70 2.05 -10.62
CA ALA A 189 -28.66 3.00 -10.07
C ALA A 189 -28.39 4.43 -10.58
N HIS A 190 -27.14 4.89 -10.50
CA HIS A 190 -26.74 6.20 -11.02
C HIS A 190 -26.99 6.32 -12.53
N ARG A 191 -26.62 5.30 -13.32
CA ARG A 191 -26.83 5.27 -14.78
C ARG A 191 -28.30 5.43 -15.13
N ILE A 192 -29.19 4.71 -14.42
CA ILE A 192 -30.63 4.81 -14.62
C ILE A 192 -31.14 6.18 -14.17
N SER A 193 -30.70 6.71 -13.03
CA SER A 193 -31.12 8.05 -12.57
C SER A 193 -30.73 9.18 -13.53
N CYS A 194 -29.61 9.07 -14.23
CA CYS A 194 -29.13 10.10 -15.15
C CYS A 194 -29.60 9.92 -16.61
N SER A 195 -30.26 8.80 -16.94
CA SER A 195 -30.74 8.53 -18.30
C SER A 195 -31.94 9.41 -18.65
N PRO A 196 -31.93 10.13 -19.79
CA PRO A 196 -33.07 10.94 -20.24
C PRO A 196 -34.31 10.09 -20.60
N GLU A 197 -34.11 8.80 -20.85
CA GLU A 197 -35.16 7.81 -21.10
C GLU A 197 -35.92 7.42 -19.83
N THR A 198 -35.31 7.58 -18.64
CA THR A 198 -35.93 7.23 -17.37
C THR A 198 -37.13 8.12 -17.07
N LYS A 199 -38.33 7.53 -17.12
CA LYS A 199 -39.58 8.22 -16.74
C LYS A 199 -40.03 7.85 -15.33
N HIS A 200 -39.78 6.61 -14.91
CA HIS A 200 -40.17 6.04 -13.63
C HIS A 200 -39.04 5.16 -13.09
N PHE A 201 -38.98 4.99 -11.77
CA PHE A 201 -38.08 4.03 -11.14
C PHE A 201 -38.81 2.72 -10.87
N ASP A 202 -38.14 1.59 -11.08
CA ASP A 202 -38.68 0.27 -10.75
C ASP A 202 -38.76 0.12 -9.23
N LEU A 203 -39.97 0.15 -8.69
CA LEU A 203 -40.24 -0.01 -7.25
C LEU A 203 -39.89 -1.40 -6.73
N ASN A 204 -39.76 -2.40 -7.62
CA ASN A 204 -39.40 -3.78 -7.25
C ASN A 204 -37.90 -4.03 -7.34
N TRP A 205 -37.09 -3.01 -7.67
CA TRP A 205 -35.64 -3.16 -7.65
C TRP A 205 -35.15 -3.28 -6.21
N VAL A 206 -34.81 -4.51 -5.83
CA VAL A 206 -34.22 -4.85 -4.53
C VAL A 206 -32.70 -5.03 -4.63
N THR A 207 -31.99 -4.57 -3.61
CA THR A 207 -30.53 -4.65 -3.47
C THR A 207 -30.17 -5.38 -2.18
N ASP A 208 -28.89 -5.71 -1.98
CA ASP A 208 -28.49 -6.49 -0.80
C ASP A 208 -28.48 -5.65 0.48
N ASP A 209 -28.81 -6.32 1.59
CA ASP A 209 -28.58 -5.80 2.93
C ASP A 209 -27.12 -6.01 3.34
N ILE A 210 -26.58 -5.01 4.04
CA ILE A 210 -25.21 -5.05 4.59
C ILE A 210 -25.24 -5.36 6.09
N THR A 211 -26.19 -4.75 6.81
CA THR A 211 -26.38 -5.03 8.24
C THR A 211 -26.70 -6.52 8.42
N GLU A 212 -26.06 -7.16 9.39
CA GLU A 212 -26.23 -8.60 9.73
C GLU A 212 -25.78 -9.61 8.66
N ALA A 213 -25.39 -9.14 7.47
CA ALA A 213 -24.78 -9.96 6.44
C ALA A 213 -23.40 -10.49 6.88
N THR A 214 -22.97 -11.59 6.29
CA THR A 214 -21.72 -12.27 6.62
C THR A 214 -20.61 -11.86 5.65
N LEU A 215 -19.56 -11.21 6.17
CA LEU A 215 -18.32 -10.93 5.45
C LEU A 215 -17.28 -12.01 5.75
N GLY A 216 -16.87 -12.75 4.74
CA GLY A 216 -15.74 -13.67 4.77
C GLY A 216 -14.47 -13.01 4.24
N ILE A 217 -13.46 -12.81 5.11
CA ILE A 217 -12.17 -12.24 4.76
C ILE A 217 -11.14 -13.35 4.55
N VAL A 218 -10.68 -13.54 3.32
CA VAL A 218 -9.57 -14.45 3.01
C VAL A 218 -8.27 -13.65 3.09
N GLY A 219 -7.49 -13.85 4.14
CA GLY A 219 -6.29 -13.04 4.43
C GLY A 219 -6.56 -11.85 5.35
N MET A 220 -6.85 -12.10 6.63
CA MET A 220 -6.94 -11.05 7.66
C MET A 220 -5.55 -10.62 8.16
N GLY A 221 -4.74 -10.07 7.25
CA GLY A 221 -3.49 -9.36 7.55
C GLY A 221 -3.75 -7.97 8.14
N SER A 222 -2.86 -7.00 7.91
CA SER A 222 -3.08 -5.62 8.39
C SER A 222 -4.26 -4.94 7.66
N ILE A 223 -4.31 -5.02 6.33
CA ILE A 223 -5.44 -4.54 5.51
C ILE A 223 -6.74 -5.25 5.90
N GLY A 224 -6.72 -6.58 5.96
CA GLY A 224 -7.90 -7.37 6.33
C GLY A 224 -8.42 -7.08 7.73
N TYR A 225 -7.54 -6.76 8.68
CA TYR A 225 -7.95 -6.31 10.02
C TYR A 225 -8.59 -4.92 9.99
N SER A 226 -8.03 -3.98 9.20
CA SER A 226 -8.65 -2.67 8.96
C SER A 226 -10.03 -2.76 8.30
N ILE A 227 -10.24 -3.76 7.44
CA ILE A 227 -11.56 -4.10 6.88
C ILE A 227 -12.49 -4.62 7.98
N ALA A 228 -12.02 -5.55 8.82
CA ALA A 228 -12.84 -6.11 9.90
C ALA A 228 -13.32 -5.02 10.88
N MET A 229 -12.46 -4.05 11.22
CA MET A 229 -12.84 -2.89 12.03
C MET A 229 -13.99 -2.08 11.40
N ARG A 230 -13.96 -1.87 10.09
CA ARG A 230 -15.02 -1.16 9.35
C ARG A 230 -16.29 -1.99 9.27
N ALA A 231 -16.17 -3.29 8.93
CA ALA A 231 -17.30 -4.22 8.85
C ALA A 231 -18.06 -4.35 10.19
N LYS A 232 -17.34 -4.29 11.32
CA LYS A 232 -17.95 -4.24 12.66
C LYS A 232 -18.88 -3.04 12.82
N ALA A 233 -18.49 -1.86 12.32
CA ALA A 233 -19.32 -0.66 12.38
C ALA A 233 -20.61 -0.78 11.53
N PHE A 234 -20.58 -1.59 10.47
CA PHE A 234 -21.76 -1.96 9.67
C PHE A 234 -22.61 -3.07 10.30
N ARG A 235 -22.23 -3.60 11.47
CA ARG A 235 -22.89 -4.71 12.17
C ARG A 235 -22.92 -5.99 11.34
N MET A 236 -21.85 -6.26 10.60
CA MET A 236 -21.69 -7.51 9.86
C MET A 236 -21.22 -8.64 10.77
N LYS A 237 -21.56 -9.89 10.40
CA LYS A 237 -20.89 -11.08 10.95
C LYS A 237 -19.57 -11.26 10.21
N ILE A 238 -18.46 -11.38 10.92
CA ILE A 238 -17.13 -11.43 10.30
C ILE A 238 -16.56 -12.84 10.46
N LEU A 239 -16.33 -13.50 9.34
CA LEU A 239 -15.55 -14.74 9.25
C LEU A 239 -14.20 -14.43 8.62
N TYR A 240 -13.15 -15.14 9.01
CA TYR A 240 -11.87 -14.99 8.32
C TYR A 240 -11.08 -16.29 8.24
N HIS A 241 -10.26 -16.40 7.20
CA HIS A 241 -9.32 -17.50 7.02
C HIS A 241 -7.90 -16.97 6.79
N ASN A 242 -6.97 -17.52 7.58
CA ASN A 242 -5.52 -17.31 7.48
C ASN A 242 -4.81 -18.65 7.67
N ARG A 243 -3.60 -18.78 7.09
CA ARG A 243 -2.67 -19.88 7.42
C ARG A 243 -2.31 -19.90 8.91
N THR A 244 -2.13 -18.73 9.50
CA THR A 244 -1.86 -18.55 10.93
C THR A 244 -2.96 -17.70 11.53
N ARG A 245 -3.66 -18.26 12.54
CA ARG A 245 -4.72 -17.57 13.28
C ARG A 245 -4.17 -16.30 13.94
N ARG A 246 -4.97 -15.24 13.94
CA ARG A 246 -4.65 -14.02 14.70
C ARG A 246 -4.74 -14.27 16.21
N LEU A 247 -4.22 -13.33 16.98
CA LEU A 247 -4.31 -13.42 18.43
C LEU A 247 -5.78 -13.32 18.88
N PRO A 248 -6.24 -14.09 19.88
CA PRO A 248 -7.62 -14.07 20.34
C PRO A 248 -8.15 -12.68 20.71
N GLU A 249 -7.30 -11.81 21.26
CA GLU A 249 -7.64 -10.44 21.61
C GLU A 249 -7.93 -9.55 20.37
N GLU A 250 -7.23 -9.79 19.26
CA GLU A 250 -7.47 -9.09 18.01
C GLU A 250 -8.81 -9.55 17.40
N GLU A 251 -9.09 -10.85 17.44
CA GLU A 251 -10.37 -11.41 17.00
C GLU A 251 -11.54 -10.83 17.79
N ALA A 252 -11.44 -10.81 19.11
CA ALA A 252 -12.46 -10.27 20.00
C ALA A 252 -12.69 -8.77 19.78
N ALA A 253 -11.63 -8.00 19.51
CA ALA A 253 -11.71 -6.57 19.26
C ALA A 253 -12.58 -6.24 18.03
N VAL A 254 -12.53 -7.06 16.98
CA VAL A 254 -13.34 -6.87 15.76
C VAL A 254 -14.59 -7.77 15.69
N GLY A 255 -14.73 -8.74 16.59
CA GLY A 255 -15.81 -9.72 16.55
C GLY A 255 -15.67 -10.72 15.39
N ALA A 256 -14.44 -11.01 14.96
CA ALA A 256 -14.17 -11.93 13.86
C ALA A 256 -14.05 -13.38 14.36
N VAL A 257 -14.58 -14.32 13.59
CA VAL A 257 -14.51 -15.76 13.86
C VAL A 257 -13.55 -16.41 12.87
N TYR A 258 -12.58 -17.15 13.38
CA TYR A 258 -11.62 -17.88 12.56
C TYR A 258 -12.22 -19.15 11.96
N CYS A 259 -12.07 -19.32 10.65
CA CYS A 259 -12.37 -20.53 9.90
C CYS A 259 -11.08 -21.29 9.61
N SER A 260 -10.95 -22.50 10.17
CA SER A 260 -9.77 -23.35 9.94
C SER A 260 -9.61 -23.79 8.48
N LYS A 261 -10.73 -23.92 7.75
CA LYS A 261 -10.78 -24.19 6.31
C LYS A 261 -11.42 -23.02 5.59
N ILE A 262 -10.88 -22.67 4.42
CA ILE A 262 -11.47 -21.64 3.56
C ILE A 262 -12.88 -22.04 3.09
N ASP A 263 -13.13 -23.33 2.85
CA ASP A 263 -14.43 -23.85 2.41
C ASP A 263 -15.56 -23.49 3.37
N ASP A 264 -15.32 -23.56 4.69
CA ASP A 264 -16.33 -23.22 5.71
C ASP A 264 -16.72 -21.73 5.62
N LEU A 265 -15.74 -20.86 5.31
CA LEU A 265 -15.97 -19.43 5.13
C LEU A 265 -16.76 -19.16 3.84
N LEU A 266 -16.39 -19.81 2.73
CA LEU A 266 -17.03 -19.60 1.42
C LEU A 266 -18.52 -19.98 1.44
N GLN A 267 -18.87 -21.09 2.12
CA GLN A 267 -20.26 -21.56 2.23
C GLN A 267 -21.15 -20.63 3.07
N GLN A 268 -20.57 -19.88 4.00
CA GLN A 268 -21.31 -19.06 4.96
C GLN A 268 -21.36 -17.57 4.59
N ALA A 269 -20.41 -17.09 3.80
CA ALA A 269 -20.27 -15.67 3.48
C ALA A 269 -21.28 -15.19 2.42
N ASP A 270 -21.85 -14.01 2.65
CA ASP A 270 -22.62 -13.25 1.65
C ASP A 270 -21.68 -12.36 0.82
N PHE A 271 -20.57 -11.93 1.42
CA PHE A 271 -19.49 -11.20 0.77
C PHE A 271 -18.17 -11.93 1.03
N VAL A 272 -17.44 -12.29 -0.02
CA VAL A 272 -16.10 -12.88 0.12
C VAL A 272 -15.07 -11.87 -0.35
N MET A 273 -14.16 -11.46 0.53
CA MET A 273 -13.15 -10.44 0.25
C MET A 273 -11.74 -11.03 0.31
N LEU A 274 -11.03 -10.93 -0.81
CA LEU A 274 -9.67 -11.45 -0.98
C LEU A 274 -8.64 -10.38 -0.63
N VAL A 275 -7.84 -10.65 0.39
CA VAL A 275 -6.81 -9.75 0.94
C VAL A 275 -5.52 -10.53 1.24
N VAL A 276 -5.05 -11.29 0.25
CA VAL A 276 -3.85 -12.15 0.33
C VAL A 276 -2.73 -11.60 -0.54
N LYS A 277 -1.48 -11.93 -0.17
CA LYS A 277 -0.34 -11.75 -1.09
C LYS A 277 -0.45 -12.75 -2.23
N LEU A 278 0.00 -12.38 -3.42
CA LEU A 278 0.18 -13.33 -4.52
C LEU A 278 1.46 -14.14 -4.28
N THR A 279 1.30 -15.45 -4.14
CA THR A 279 2.35 -16.46 -4.00
C THR A 279 1.97 -17.67 -4.85
N PRO A 280 2.87 -18.66 -5.05
CA PRO A 280 2.49 -19.90 -5.73
C PRO A 280 1.27 -20.59 -5.11
N GLU A 281 1.11 -20.52 -3.78
CA GLU A 281 -0.01 -21.14 -3.05
C GLU A 281 -1.33 -20.36 -3.17
N THR A 282 -1.28 -19.05 -3.44
CA THR A 282 -2.48 -18.21 -3.60
C THR A 282 -2.80 -17.89 -5.05
N HIS A 283 -1.98 -18.33 -5.99
CA HIS A 283 -2.24 -18.24 -7.41
C HIS A 283 -3.47 -19.09 -7.77
N LYS A 284 -4.50 -18.45 -8.36
CA LYS A 284 -5.81 -19.05 -8.62
C LYS A 284 -6.44 -19.70 -7.37
N LEU A 285 -6.21 -19.10 -6.19
CA LEU A 285 -6.82 -19.52 -4.92
C LEU A 285 -8.34 -19.64 -5.02
N ILE A 286 -8.99 -18.70 -5.72
CA ILE A 286 -10.41 -18.79 -6.05
C ILE A 286 -10.54 -19.26 -7.49
N SER A 287 -10.80 -20.56 -7.65
CA SER A 287 -11.03 -21.21 -8.93
C SER A 287 -12.48 -21.67 -9.06
N LYS A 288 -12.78 -22.48 -10.09
CA LYS A 288 -14.11 -23.07 -10.31
C LYS A 288 -14.65 -23.77 -9.07
N ARG A 289 -13.82 -24.51 -8.33
CA ARG A 289 -14.23 -25.24 -7.12
C ARG A 289 -14.67 -24.28 -6.02
N GLU A 290 -13.87 -23.26 -5.71
CA GLU A 290 -14.16 -22.30 -4.66
C GLU A 290 -15.38 -21.45 -4.99
N LEU A 291 -15.53 -21.04 -6.25
CA LEU A 291 -16.71 -20.31 -6.73
C LEU A 291 -18.00 -21.13 -6.55
N GLN A 292 -17.96 -22.46 -6.74
CA GLN A 292 -19.10 -23.35 -6.52
C GLN A 292 -19.45 -23.54 -5.03
N LEU A 293 -18.51 -23.31 -4.11
CA LEU A 293 -18.77 -23.36 -2.67
C LEU A 293 -19.42 -22.09 -2.14
N MET A 294 -19.31 -20.98 -2.86
CA MET A 294 -19.94 -19.73 -2.50
C MET A 294 -21.47 -19.82 -2.64
N LYS A 295 -22.19 -18.99 -1.90
CA LYS A 295 -23.65 -18.88 -2.08
C LYS A 295 -23.96 -18.34 -3.48
N PRO A 296 -25.06 -18.76 -4.13
CA PRO A 296 -25.53 -18.15 -5.37
C PRO A 296 -25.81 -16.64 -5.24
N THR A 297 -26.10 -16.18 -4.03
CA THR A 297 -26.31 -14.76 -3.71
C THR A 297 -25.03 -14.00 -3.39
N ALA A 298 -23.88 -14.67 -3.31
CA ALA A 298 -22.65 -14.07 -2.82
C ALA A 298 -22.03 -13.09 -3.81
N ILE A 299 -21.33 -12.10 -3.28
CA ILE A 299 -20.51 -11.15 -4.04
C ILE A 299 -19.03 -11.39 -3.72
N LEU A 300 -18.21 -11.61 -4.77
CA LEU A 300 -16.75 -11.73 -4.64
C LEU A 300 -16.07 -10.37 -4.77
N ILE A 301 -15.21 -9.99 -3.83
CA ILE A 301 -14.43 -8.76 -3.87
C ILE A 301 -12.94 -9.10 -3.91
N ASN A 302 -12.21 -8.57 -4.88
CA ASN A 302 -10.76 -8.75 -4.98
C ASN A 302 -10.03 -7.40 -5.00
N ILE A 303 -9.23 -7.17 -3.96
CA ILE A 303 -8.31 -6.02 -3.82
C ILE A 303 -6.84 -6.48 -3.65
N SER A 304 -6.56 -7.75 -3.95
CA SER A 304 -5.24 -8.37 -3.79
C SER A 304 -4.40 -8.24 -5.08
N ARG A 305 -4.49 -9.26 -5.93
CA ARG A 305 -3.95 -9.32 -7.30
C ARG A 305 -4.95 -10.06 -8.18
N GLY A 306 -5.00 -9.72 -9.47
CA GLY A 306 -5.90 -10.41 -10.42
C GLY A 306 -5.67 -11.92 -10.45
N GLN A 307 -4.41 -12.35 -10.44
CA GLN A 307 -4.00 -13.76 -10.49
C GLN A 307 -4.41 -14.61 -9.28
N VAL A 308 -4.95 -14.01 -8.20
CA VAL A 308 -5.53 -14.77 -7.08
C VAL A 308 -6.84 -15.46 -7.48
N VAL A 309 -7.51 -14.94 -8.51
CA VAL A 309 -8.76 -15.48 -9.04
C VAL A 309 -8.49 -16.08 -10.42
N ASP A 310 -9.03 -17.27 -10.68
CA ASP A 310 -9.14 -17.76 -12.05
C ASP A 310 -10.23 -16.96 -12.78
N GLN A 311 -9.81 -15.99 -13.60
CA GLN A 311 -10.71 -15.07 -14.30
C GLN A 311 -11.64 -15.76 -15.30
N ASP A 312 -11.21 -16.85 -15.93
CA ASP A 312 -12.05 -17.61 -16.85
C ASP A 312 -13.15 -18.34 -16.08
N ALA A 313 -12.79 -18.94 -14.94
CA ALA A 313 -13.78 -19.52 -14.03
C ALA A 313 -14.74 -18.47 -13.46
N LEU A 314 -14.25 -17.26 -13.16
CA LEU A 314 -15.10 -16.15 -12.72
C LEU A 314 -16.10 -15.73 -13.81
N VAL A 315 -15.65 -15.63 -15.07
CA VAL A 315 -16.51 -15.35 -16.24
C VAL A 315 -17.62 -16.39 -16.34
N GLU A 316 -17.29 -17.69 -16.25
CA GLU A 316 -18.29 -18.77 -16.25
C GLU A 316 -19.26 -18.65 -15.07
N ALA A 317 -18.75 -18.42 -13.87
CA ALA A 317 -19.55 -18.33 -12.65
C ALA A 317 -20.54 -17.17 -12.69
N LEU A 318 -20.13 -16.00 -13.20
CA LEU A 318 -21.00 -14.83 -13.34
C LEU A 318 -22.05 -15.01 -14.44
N LYS A 319 -21.70 -15.64 -15.57
CA LYS A 319 -22.64 -15.95 -16.66
C LYS A 319 -23.72 -16.95 -16.22
N ASN A 320 -23.31 -17.97 -15.47
CA ASN A 320 -24.19 -19.05 -15.05
C ASN A 320 -24.95 -18.75 -13.76
N GLY A 321 -24.72 -17.59 -13.13
CA GLY A 321 -25.32 -17.25 -11.83
C GLY A 321 -24.85 -18.17 -10.69
N THR A 322 -23.64 -18.74 -10.80
CA THR A 322 -23.02 -19.50 -9.70
C THR A 322 -22.74 -18.62 -8.50
N ILE A 323 -22.39 -17.35 -8.75
CA ILE A 323 -22.38 -16.27 -7.76
C ILE A 323 -23.13 -15.07 -8.34
N LYS A 324 -23.60 -14.17 -7.47
CA LYS A 324 -24.43 -13.04 -7.85
C LYS A 324 -23.65 -12.01 -8.65
N ALA A 325 -22.51 -11.58 -8.12
CA ALA A 325 -21.70 -10.53 -8.71
C ALA A 325 -20.23 -10.58 -8.26
N ALA A 326 -19.38 -9.77 -8.88
CA ALA A 326 -18.01 -9.54 -8.43
C ALA A 326 -17.63 -8.05 -8.45
N ALA A 327 -16.64 -7.67 -7.65
CA ALA A 327 -16.07 -6.32 -7.59
C ALA A 327 -14.55 -6.42 -7.52
N LEU A 328 -13.85 -5.97 -8.57
CA LEU A 328 -12.41 -6.16 -8.71
C LEU A 328 -11.71 -4.80 -8.85
N ASP A 329 -10.79 -4.51 -7.93
CA ASP A 329 -9.81 -3.44 -8.13
C ASP A 329 -8.62 -3.92 -8.96
N VAL A 330 -8.41 -5.22 -9.02
CA VAL A 330 -7.24 -5.85 -9.63
C VAL A 330 -7.66 -6.88 -10.66
N THR A 331 -6.94 -6.96 -11.76
CA THR A 331 -7.20 -7.89 -12.87
C THR A 331 -5.89 -8.45 -13.40
N PHE A 332 -5.93 -9.36 -14.36
CA PHE A 332 -4.74 -9.86 -15.02
C PHE A 332 -5.05 -10.17 -16.49
N PRO A 333 -4.25 -9.64 -17.45
CA PRO A 333 -3.29 -8.55 -17.26
C PRO A 333 -4.00 -7.25 -16.83
N GLU A 334 -3.23 -6.26 -16.37
CA GLU A 334 -3.72 -4.91 -16.08
C GLU A 334 -3.14 -3.91 -17.09
N PRO A 335 -3.98 -3.22 -17.90
CA PRO A 335 -5.43 -3.39 -18.04
C PRO A 335 -5.82 -4.68 -18.77
N LEU A 336 -7.05 -5.16 -18.56
CA LEU A 336 -7.60 -6.29 -19.33
C LEU A 336 -7.53 -6.05 -20.85
N PRO A 337 -7.48 -7.11 -21.68
CA PRO A 337 -7.80 -6.98 -23.10
C PRO A 337 -9.16 -6.29 -23.29
N ARG A 338 -9.30 -5.40 -24.27
CA ARG A 338 -10.51 -4.55 -24.40
C ARG A 338 -11.74 -5.32 -24.88
N ASP A 339 -11.53 -6.51 -25.43
CA ASP A 339 -12.54 -7.50 -25.78
C ASP A 339 -12.82 -8.51 -24.66
N HIS A 340 -12.19 -8.36 -23.48
CA HIS A 340 -12.35 -9.30 -22.38
C HIS A 340 -13.82 -9.31 -21.87
N PRO A 341 -14.46 -10.49 -21.69
CA PRO A 341 -15.88 -10.58 -21.36
C PRO A 341 -16.32 -9.80 -20.11
N LEU A 342 -15.48 -9.77 -19.07
CA LEU A 342 -15.75 -9.03 -17.83
C LEU A 342 -16.06 -7.53 -18.06
N LEU A 343 -15.55 -6.92 -19.13
CA LEU A 343 -15.80 -5.50 -19.42
C LEU A 343 -17.24 -5.19 -19.86
N THR A 344 -18.03 -6.22 -20.19
CA THR A 344 -19.40 -6.08 -20.73
C THR A 344 -20.48 -6.69 -19.83
N MET A 345 -20.09 -7.38 -18.77
CA MET A 345 -21.01 -8.03 -17.84
C MET A 345 -21.69 -7.00 -16.94
N LYS A 346 -22.98 -7.20 -16.64
CA LYS A 346 -23.78 -6.29 -15.80
C LYS A 346 -23.57 -6.51 -14.30
N ASN A 347 -23.14 -7.72 -13.92
CA ASN A 347 -22.94 -8.14 -12.53
C ASN A 347 -21.47 -8.13 -12.13
N ILE A 348 -20.70 -7.18 -12.65
CA ILE A 348 -19.34 -6.93 -12.20
C ILE A 348 -19.06 -5.43 -12.09
N LEU A 349 -18.30 -5.05 -11.07
CA LEU A 349 -17.75 -3.72 -10.90
C LEU A 349 -16.23 -3.80 -11.01
N LEU A 350 -15.63 -2.95 -11.84
CA LEU A 350 -14.20 -2.93 -12.10
C LEU A 350 -13.64 -1.54 -11.80
N THR A 351 -12.52 -1.47 -11.09
CA THR A 351 -11.73 -0.25 -10.90
C THR A 351 -10.28 -0.48 -11.30
N PRO A 352 -9.55 0.57 -11.72
CA PRO A 352 -8.21 0.42 -12.31
C PRO A 352 -7.11 0.42 -11.25
N HIS A 353 -7.19 -0.49 -10.28
CA HIS A 353 -6.19 -0.71 -9.23
C HIS A 353 -5.82 0.56 -8.46
N ILE A 354 -6.85 1.19 -7.90
CA ILE A 354 -6.77 2.47 -7.20
C ILE A 354 -6.85 2.34 -5.66
N GLY A 355 -6.74 1.12 -5.11
CA GLY A 355 -6.89 0.86 -3.67
C GLY A 355 -6.07 1.76 -2.76
N SER A 356 -4.79 2.00 -3.07
CA SER A 356 -3.95 2.94 -2.33
C SER A 356 -3.86 4.34 -2.96
N GLY A 357 -4.69 4.62 -3.97
CA GLY A 357 -4.64 5.76 -4.89
C GLY A 357 -5.10 7.11 -4.33
N THR A 358 -5.02 7.35 -3.02
CA THR A 358 -5.39 8.64 -2.41
C THR A 358 -4.18 9.55 -2.28
N ASP A 359 -4.36 10.87 -2.47
CA ASP A 359 -3.28 11.86 -2.39
C ASP A 359 -2.45 11.71 -1.09
N LYS A 360 -3.12 11.69 0.07
CA LYS A 360 -2.47 11.53 1.38
C LYS A 360 -1.65 10.25 1.47
N THR A 361 -2.15 9.15 0.91
CA THR A 361 -1.45 7.85 0.95
C THR A 361 -0.27 7.85 0.01
N ARG A 362 -0.45 8.30 -1.24
CA ARG A 362 0.63 8.36 -2.24
C ARG A 362 1.75 9.30 -1.81
N ARG A 363 1.44 10.43 -1.16
CA ARG A 363 2.43 11.32 -0.53
C ARG A 363 3.26 10.60 0.55
N ARG A 364 2.61 9.85 1.45
CA ARG A 364 3.31 9.06 2.47
C ARG A 364 4.15 7.94 1.86
N VAL A 365 3.68 7.31 0.78
CA VAL A 365 4.45 6.31 0.03
C VAL A 365 5.72 6.94 -0.53
N ALA A 366 5.62 8.09 -1.21
CA ALA A 366 6.78 8.83 -1.71
C ALA A 366 7.76 9.21 -0.58
N GLN A 367 7.25 9.73 0.55
CA GLN A 367 8.09 10.06 1.70
C GLN A 367 8.85 8.85 2.25
N LYS A 368 8.16 7.72 2.43
CA LYS A 368 8.77 6.49 2.96
C LYS A 368 9.76 5.88 1.97
N LEU A 369 9.44 5.92 0.68
CA LEU A 369 10.30 5.46 -0.40
C LEU A 369 11.64 6.23 -0.43
N VAL A 370 11.56 7.56 -0.36
CA VAL A 370 12.74 8.45 -0.34
C VAL A 370 13.53 8.28 0.96
N SER A 371 12.87 8.29 2.11
CA SER A 371 13.55 8.23 3.41
C SER A 371 14.27 6.91 3.65
N ASN A 372 13.66 5.78 3.26
CA ASN A 372 14.28 4.45 3.35
C ASN A 372 15.49 4.35 2.42
N SER A 373 15.37 4.84 1.18
CA SER A 373 16.47 4.81 0.21
C SER A 373 17.65 5.68 0.66
N SER A 374 17.38 6.91 1.12
CA SER A 374 18.40 7.82 1.64
C SER A 374 19.10 7.25 2.88
N SER A 375 18.33 6.64 3.80
CA SER A 375 18.88 5.99 4.99
C SER A 375 19.84 4.85 4.65
N ILE A 376 19.48 4.00 3.67
CA ILE A 376 20.35 2.92 3.21
C ILE A 376 21.67 3.45 2.64
N ILE A 377 21.61 4.48 1.81
CA ILE A 377 22.79 5.07 1.18
C ILE A 377 23.75 5.65 2.23
N LYS A 378 23.20 6.25 3.29
CA LYS A 378 23.94 6.83 4.42
C LYS A 378 24.38 5.78 5.46
N GLY A 379 24.03 4.51 5.28
CA GLY A 379 24.40 3.43 6.20
C GLY A 379 23.54 3.34 7.47
N PHE A 380 22.40 4.03 7.53
CA PHE A 380 21.46 3.94 8.63
C PHE A 380 20.58 2.67 8.53
N PRO A 381 20.15 2.10 9.67
CA PRO A 381 19.27 0.94 9.68
C PRO A 381 17.86 1.30 9.16
N VAL A 382 17.27 0.40 8.38
CA VAL A 382 15.90 0.52 7.84
C VAL A 382 15.12 -0.74 8.19
N ALA A 383 13.89 -0.58 8.67
CA ALA A 383 13.04 -1.70 9.09
C ALA A 383 12.39 -2.44 7.92
N ASP A 384 12.12 -1.75 6.81
CA ASP A 384 11.38 -2.27 5.66
C ASP A 384 12.29 -2.88 4.57
N ILE A 385 13.37 -3.56 4.96
CA ILE A 385 14.23 -4.28 4.03
C ILE A 385 13.53 -5.57 3.62
N VAL A 386 13.39 -5.77 2.31
CA VAL A 386 12.89 -7.01 1.72
C VAL A 386 14.05 -7.99 1.62
N THR A 387 13.85 -9.21 2.12
CA THR A 387 14.84 -10.29 2.02
C THR A 387 14.41 -11.28 0.95
N ALA A 388 15.36 -11.72 0.12
CA ALA A 388 15.14 -12.86 -0.76
C ALA A 388 15.06 -14.12 0.12
N THR A 389 13.84 -14.67 0.27
CA THR A 389 13.59 -15.93 0.98
C THR A 389 13.64 -17.13 0.05
#